data_AF-B4HD22-F1
#
_entry.id   AF-B4HD22-F1
#
_cell.length_a   1.000
_cell.length_b   1.000
_cell.length_c   1.000
_cell.angle_alpha   90.00
_cell.angle_beta   90.00
_cell.angle_gamma   90.00
#
_symmetry.space_group_name_H-M   'P 1'
#
loop_
_entity.id
_entity.type
_entity.pdbx_description
1 polymer ?
#
loop_
_entity_poly.entity_id
_entity_poly.type
_entity_poly.pdbx_seq_one_letter_code
_entity_poly.pdbx_strand_id
1 'polypeptide(L)'
;MEELCSNFGHSSTSSTGSNSSISAKTALSECSAAWINYLSALNSLCTSGSKLAHSIAVLEQWSLNEKPLFNNYTTSYLTNSWNDLARATTVATGTVKTHMLAILQDFVTIPSVDQSASMNTELEQKRLREHNELIVLENAQSVINIQHQFCAASYDAFSSLTCCFVCQSPVGFPHEQDCSVLKQRWKLPFAIK
;
A
#
# COMPACT_ATOMS: atom_id res chain seq x y z
N MET A 1 19.36 41.07 -3.99
CA MET A 1 17.98 40.87 -3.53
C MET A 1 18.02 39.66 -2.61
N GLU A 2 18.78 39.72 -1.51
CA GLU A 2 18.42 40.33 -0.20
C GLU A 2 17.14 39.64 0.31
N GLU A 3 17.27 38.59 1.13
CA GLU A 3 17.40 38.57 2.61
C GLU A 3 16.23 39.21 3.38
N LEU A 4 15.96 38.61 4.56
CA LEU A 4 15.16 39.07 5.73
C LEU A 4 13.74 38.46 5.81
N CYS A 5 13.32 37.74 6.86
CA CYS A 5 13.80 37.55 8.25
C CYS A 5 13.29 36.18 8.77
N SER A 6 14.03 35.33 9.50
CA SER A 6 14.53 35.48 10.90
C SER A 6 13.37 35.59 11.90
N ASN A 7 13.30 34.98 13.08
CA ASN A 7 14.16 34.09 13.86
C ASN A 7 13.34 33.67 15.11
N PHE A 8 13.51 32.46 15.62
CA PHE A 8 13.45 32.09 17.05
C PHE A 8 14.28 30.81 17.14
N GLY A 9 15.30 30.61 17.95
CA GLY A 9 15.86 31.32 19.08
C GLY A 9 16.70 30.26 19.81
N HIS A 10 18.02 30.43 19.77
CA HIS A 10 19.09 29.73 20.49
C HIS A 10 18.80 28.44 21.29
N SER A 11 19.46 27.35 20.89
CA SER A 11 20.32 26.58 21.80
C SER A 11 21.46 25.95 21.00
N SER A 12 22.65 26.53 21.18
CA SER A 12 23.92 25.97 20.75
C SER A 12 24.23 24.73 21.59
N THR A 13 23.90 23.56 21.06
CA THR A 13 24.53 22.29 21.41
C THR A 13 25.26 21.75 20.19
N SER A 14 26.57 21.92 20.20
CA SER A 14 27.50 21.14 19.41
C SER A 14 27.39 19.67 19.85
N SER A 15 26.50 18.92 19.21
CA SER A 15 26.60 17.47 19.15
C SER A 15 27.02 17.12 17.73
N THR A 16 28.32 16.87 17.57
CA THR A 16 28.90 16.10 16.48
C THR A 16 27.89 15.06 16.00
N GLY A 17 27.43 15.23 14.75
CA GLY A 17 26.56 14.27 14.10
C GLY A 17 27.30 12.95 14.00
N SER A 18 27.11 12.09 15.00
CA SER A 18 27.39 10.67 14.89
C SER A 18 26.40 10.15 13.86
N ASN A 19 26.77 10.18 12.57
CA ASN A 19 26.20 9.28 11.59
C ASN A 19 26.59 7.88 12.05
N SER A 20 25.85 7.33 13.03
CA SER A 20 25.93 5.93 13.38
C SER A 20 25.51 5.19 12.12
N SER A 21 26.49 4.74 11.33
CA SER A 21 26.25 3.87 10.21
C SER A 21 25.46 2.68 10.73
N ILE A 22 24.17 2.63 10.43
CA ILE A 22 23.32 1.49 10.77
C ILE A 22 24.02 0.27 10.17
N SER A 23 24.30 -0.74 11.01
CA SER A 23 24.96 -1.94 10.51
C SER A 23 24.08 -2.58 9.43
N ALA A 24 24.69 -3.17 8.40
CA ALA A 24 23.92 -3.84 7.33
C ALA A 24 22.95 -4.90 7.90
N LYS A 25 23.31 -5.55 9.02
CA LYS A 25 22.43 -6.50 9.74
C LYS A 25 21.20 -5.82 10.33
N THR A 26 21.37 -4.63 10.92
CA THR A 26 20.26 -3.84 11.47
C THR A 26 19.32 -3.37 10.36
N ALA A 27 19.86 -2.83 9.26
CA ALA A 27 19.08 -2.40 8.11
C ALA A 27 18.27 -3.57 7.48
N LEU A 28 18.87 -4.77 7.42
CA LEU A 28 18.20 -5.96 6.91
C LEU A 28 17.03 -6.42 7.79
N SER A 29 17.22 -6.36 9.12
CA SER A 29 16.18 -6.65 10.10
C SER A 29 15.02 -5.65 9.99
N GLU A 30 15.34 -4.36 9.87
CA GLU A 30 14.35 -3.29 9.68
C GLU A 30 13.59 -3.46 8.35
N CYS A 31 14.27 -3.81 7.26
CA CYS A 31 13.64 -4.07 5.97
C CYS A 31 12.68 -5.28 6.03
N SER A 32 13.10 -6.36 6.68
CA SER A 32 12.26 -7.54 6.91
C SER A 32 11.00 -7.21 7.73
N ALA A 33 11.16 -6.40 8.78
CA ALA A 33 10.05 -5.93 9.60
C ALA A 33 9.11 -5.01 8.81
N ALA A 34 9.67 -4.11 7.99
CA ALA A 34 8.89 -3.22 7.12
C ALA A 34 8.04 -4.01 6.12
N TRP A 35 8.58 -5.08 5.53
CA TRP A 35 7.81 -6.00 4.68
C TRP A 35 6.64 -6.63 5.42
N ILE A 36 6.88 -7.18 6.61
CA ILE A 36 5.83 -7.79 7.43
C ILE A 36 4.73 -6.77 7.74
N ASN A 37 5.11 -5.55 8.11
CA ASN A 37 4.18 -4.48 8.43
C ASN A 37 3.37 -4.02 7.21
N TYR A 38 4.02 -3.83 6.07
CA TYR A 38 3.36 -3.42 4.82
C TYR A 38 2.33 -4.46 4.36
N LEU A 39 2.70 -5.75 4.35
CA LEU A 39 1.80 -6.84 3.98
C LEU A 39 0.65 -7.00 4.99
N SER A 40 0.92 -6.79 6.28
CA SER A 40 -0.13 -6.76 7.32
C SER A 40 -1.11 -5.60 7.13
N ALA A 41 -0.62 -4.43 6.71
CA ALA A 41 -1.47 -3.27 6.44
C ALA A 41 -2.46 -3.54 5.29
N LEU A 42 -2.01 -4.21 4.22
CA LEU A 42 -2.90 -4.61 3.10
C LEU A 42 -4.03 -5.55 3.57
N ASN A 43 -3.72 -6.56 4.39
CA ASN A 43 -4.73 -7.46 4.96
C ASN A 43 -5.68 -6.74 5.93
N SER A 44 -5.14 -5.81 6.73
CA SER A 44 -5.90 -5.02 7.69
C SER A 44 -6.88 -4.06 7.01
N LEU A 45 -6.49 -3.51 5.85
CA LEU A 45 -7.37 -2.70 5.01
C LEU A 45 -8.58 -3.51 4.55
N CYS A 46 -8.37 -4.72 4.03
CA CYS A 46 -9.45 -5.61 3.62
C CYS A 46 -10.40 -5.93 4.78
N THR A 47 -9.84 -6.26 5.95
CA THR A 47 -10.61 -6.54 7.17
C THR A 47 -11.46 -5.34 7.61
N SER A 48 -10.87 -4.15 7.57
CA SER A 48 -11.57 -2.91 7.93
C SER A 48 -12.67 -2.57 6.94
N GLY A 49 -12.41 -2.79 5.64
CA GLY A 49 -13.40 -2.65 4.57
C GLY A 49 -14.59 -3.60 4.73
N SER A 50 -14.36 -4.88 5.00
CA SER A 50 -15.44 -5.85 5.28
C SER A 50 -16.30 -5.43 6.48
N LYS A 51 -15.69 -4.92 7.56
CA LYS A 51 -16.42 -4.42 8.73
C LYS A 51 -17.29 -3.22 8.39
N LEU A 52 -16.76 -2.25 7.63
CA LEU A 52 -17.52 -1.10 7.19
C LEU A 52 -18.69 -1.51 6.29
N ALA A 53 -18.46 -2.41 5.35
CA ALA A 53 -19.50 -2.96 4.48
C ALA A 53 -20.63 -3.62 5.29
N HIS A 54 -20.27 -4.39 6.31
CA HIS A 54 -21.24 -4.98 7.23
C HIS A 54 -22.03 -3.91 8.01
N SER A 55 -21.36 -2.88 8.55
CA SER A 55 -22.05 -1.78 9.22
C SER A 55 -23.03 -1.05 8.30
N ILE A 56 -22.67 -0.83 7.03
CA ILE A 56 -23.58 -0.25 6.02
C ILE A 56 -24.77 -1.18 5.76
N ALA A 57 -24.55 -2.49 5.66
CA ALA A 57 -25.62 -3.47 5.49
C ALA A 57 -26.60 -3.48 6.67
N VAL A 58 -26.11 -3.29 7.90
CA VAL A 58 -26.97 -3.12 9.08
C VAL A 58 -27.80 -1.83 8.96
N LEU A 59 -27.22 -0.71 8.54
CA LEU A 59 -27.96 0.54 8.35
C LEU A 59 -29.06 0.43 7.30
N GLU A 60 -28.85 -0.34 6.22
CA GLU A 60 -29.88 -0.60 5.21
C GLU A 60 -31.16 -1.19 5.82
N GLN A 61 -31.04 -2.08 6.81
CA GLN A 61 -32.20 -2.71 7.48
C GLN A 61 -33.10 -1.69 8.19
N TRP A 62 -32.55 -0.54 8.59
CA TRP A 62 -33.27 0.54 9.25
C TRP A 62 -33.77 1.61 8.29
N SER A 63 -33.43 1.52 6.99
CA SER A 63 -33.76 2.54 6.00
C SER A 63 -35.24 2.55 5.59
N LEU A 64 -36.08 1.62 6.09
CA LEU A 64 -37.54 1.51 5.84
C LEU A 64 -37.96 1.62 4.35
N ASN A 65 -37.04 1.40 3.42
CA ASN A 65 -37.33 1.53 2.00
C ASN A 65 -38.00 0.26 1.49
N GLU A 66 -39.16 0.41 0.85
CA GLU A 66 -39.87 -0.68 0.15
C GLU A 66 -39.12 -1.17 -1.10
N LYS A 67 -38.12 -0.42 -1.55
CA LYS A 67 -37.29 -0.73 -2.72
C LYS A 67 -35.82 -0.88 -2.32
N PRO A 68 -35.08 -1.85 -2.90
CA PRO A 68 -33.66 -2.00 -2.64
C PRO A 68 -32.91 -0.68 -2.94
N LEU A 69 -32.05 -0.27 -2.01
CA LEU A 69 -31.29 0.99 -2.09
C LEU A 69 -30.34 1.02 -3.29
N PHE A 70 -29.93 -0.16 -3.75
CA PHE A 70 -29.08 -0.34 -4.90
C PHE A 70 -29.91 -1.03 -5.98
N ASN A 71 -30.08 -0.39 -7.14
CA ASN A 71 -30.82 -0.95 -8.26
C ASN A 71 -30.22 -2.32 -8.60
N ASN A 72 -30.94 -3.40 -8.23
CA ASN A 72 -30.56 -4.81 -8.39
C ASN A 72 -29.40 -5.36 -7.55
N TYR A 73 -28.86 -4.60 -6.58
CA TYR A 73 -27.82 -5.09 -5.68
C TYR A 73 -28.29 -5.04 -4.22
N THR A 74 -28.00 -6.07 -3.45
CA THR A 74 -28.13 -6.04 -2.00
C THR A 74 -26.83 -5.50 -1.40
N THR A 75 -26.84 -4.87 -0.22
CA THR A 75 -25.60 -4.48 0.49
C THR A 75 -24.66 -5.67 0.76
N SER A 76 -25.16 -6.90 0.68
CA SER A 76 -24.34 -8.11 0.72
C SER A 76 -23.31 -8.18 -0.43
N TYR A 77 -23.56 -7.58 -1.59
CA TYR A 77 -22.56 -7.51 -2.67
C TYR A 77 -21.31 -6.72 -2.27
N LEU A 78 -21.48 -5.63 -1.52
CA LEU A 78 -20.36 -4.86 -1.00
C LEU A 78 -19.53 -5.71 -0.02
N THR A 79 -20.20 -6.43 0.88
CA THR A 79 -19.55 -7.34 1.83
C THR A 79 -18.81 -8.48 1.11
N ASN A 80 -19.43 -9.08 0.10
CA ASN A 80 -18.83 -10.15 -0.70
C ASN A 80 -17.60 -9.66 -1.46
N SER A 81 -17.67 -8.48 -2.08
CA SER A 81 -16.54 -7.88 -2.81
C SER A 81 -15.32 -7.69 -1.90
N TRP A 82 -15.52 -7.18 -0.68
CA TRP A 82 -14.44 -7.07 0.30
C TRP A 82 -13.89 -8.43 0.74
N ASN A 83 -14.73 -9.44 0.92
CA ASN A 83 -14.29 -10.80 1.26
C ASN A 83 -13.48 -11.45 0.13
N ASP A 84 -13.85 -11.19 -1.13
CA ASP A 84 -13.15 -11.70 -2.30
C ASP A 84 -11.77 -11.05 -2.42
N LEU A 85 -11.69 -9.72 -2.26
CA LEU A 85 -10.44 -8.98 -2.19
C LEU A 85 -9.56 -9.46 -1.02
N ALA A 86 -10.15 -9.70 0.16
CA ALA A 86 -9.42 -10.18 1.32
C ALA A 86 -8.75 -11.53 1.05
N ARG A 87 -9.47 -12.49 0.44
CA ARG A 87 -8.92 -13.81 0.09
C ARG A 87 -7.76 -13.68 -0.91
N ALA A 88 -7.94 -12.91 -1.97
CA ALA A 88 -6.89 -12.69 -2.97
C ALA A 88 -5.65 -12.03 -2.34
N THR A 89 -5.85 -11.02 -1.49
CA THR A 89 -4.79 -10.28 -0.79
C THR A 89 -4.04 -11.19 0.18
N THR A 90 -4.73 -12.02 0.96
CA THR A 90 -4.08 -12.94 1.91
C THR A 90 -3.17 -13.95 1.20
N VAL A 91 -3.60 -14.50 0.06
CA VAL A 91 -2.76 -15.42 -0.73
C VAL A 91 -1.53 -14.69 -1.27
N ALA A 92 -1.73 -13.55 -1.94
CA ALA A 92 -0.63 -12.80 -2.55
C ALA A 92 0.40 -12.32 -1.51
N THR A 93 -0.08 -11.77 -0.39
CA THR A 93 0.79 -11.30 0.70
C THR A 93 1.52 -12.45 1.38
N GLY A 94 0.93 -13.65 1.50
CA GLY A 94 1.59 -14.84 2.00
C GLY A 94 2.77 -15.28 1.13
N THR A 95 2.58 -15.31 -0.18
CA THR A 95 3.63 -15.64 -1.15
C THR A 95 4.78 -14.62 -1.11
N VAL A 96 4.45 -13.33 -1.16
CA VAL A 96 5.47 -12.26 -1.13
C VAL A 96 6.23 -12.24 0.19
N LYS A 97 5.56 -12.46 1.32
CA LYS A 97 6.22 -12.55 2.64
C LYS A 97 7.29 -13.62 2.64
N THR A 98 6.95 -14.84 2.23
CA THR A 98 7.89 -15.97 2.21
C THR A 98 9.06 -15.69 1.26
N HIS A 99 8.78 -15.18 0.07
CA HIS A 99 9.79 -14.85 -0.95
C HIS A 99 10.76 -13.77 -0.47
N MET A 100 10.24 -12.65 0.05
CA MET A 100 11.07 -11.51 0.48
C MET A 100 11.93 -11.83 1.69
N LEU A 101 11.40 -12.57 2.66
CA LEU A 101 12.19 -12.97 3.82
C LEU A 101 13.32 -13.95 3.44
N ALA A 102 13.11 -14.80 2.42
CA ALA A 102 14.16 -15.67 1.92
C ALA A 102 15.26 -14.87 1.21
N ILE A 103 14.90 -14.00 0.25
CA ILE A 103 15.87 -13.19 -0.49
C ILE A 103 16.68 -12.27 0.41
N LEU A 104 16.04 -11.66 1.42
CA LEU A 104 16.76 -10.80 2.36
C LEU A 104 17.79 -11.60 3.17
N GLN A 105 17.57 -12.88 3.46
CA GLN A 105 18.58 -13.73 4.12
C GLN A 105 19.81 -13.96 3.25
N ASP A 106 19.67 -13.89 1.92
CA ASP A 106 20.78 -14.05 0.97
C ASP A 106 21.64 -12.79 0.82
N PHE A 107 21.28 -11.69 1.50
CA PHE A 107 22.06 -10.46 1.47
C PHE A 107 23.40 -10.61 2.20
N VAL A 108 24.50 -10.36 1.49
CA VAL A 108 25.84 -10.56 2.05
C VAL A 108 26.36 -9.26 2.65
N THR A 109 26.63 -9.24 3.95
CA THR A 109 27.23 -8.07 4.62
C THR A 109 28.72 -8.00 4.30
N ILE A 110 29.13 -7.01 3.49
CA ILE A 110 30.53 -6.80 3.12
C ILE A 110 31.20 -5.94 4.22
N PRO A 111 32.18 -6.45 4.97
CA PRO A 111 32.91 -5.65 5.96
C PRO A 111 33.73 -4.55 5.27
N SER A 112 33.78 -3.36 5.87
CA SER A 112 34.31 -2.15 5.23
C SER A 112 35.84 -2.03 5.24
N VAL A 113 36.60 -3.01 5.74
CA VAL A 113 38.05 -2.87 5.91
C VAL A 113 38.76 -4.20 5.67
N ASP A 114 39.45 -4.28 4.54
CA ASP A 114 40.76 -4.93 4.44
C ASP A 114 41.55 -4.24 3.33
N GLN A 115 42.41 -3.29 3.73
CA GLN A 115 43.21 -2.41 2.85
C GLN A 115 44.42 -3.13 2.21
N SER A 116 44.43 -4.47 2.19
CA SER A 116 45.48 -5.31 1.59
C SER A 116 44.93 -6.34 0.60
N ALA A 117 43.79 -6.03 -0.02
CA ALA A 117 43.09 -6.92 -0.93
C ALA A 117 43.90 -7.22 -2.20
N SER A 118 44.25 -8.50 -2.42
CA SER A 118 44.78 -8.97 -3.71
C SER A 118 43.74 -8.78 -4.83
N MET A 119 44.15 -8.78 -6.09
CA MET A 119 43.23 -8.65 -7.24
C MET A 119 42.06 -9.65 -7.20
N ASN A 120 42.26 -10.85 -6.63
CA ASN A 120 41.20 -11.84 -6.43
C ASN A 120 40.13 -11.38 -5.42
N THR A 121 40.54 -10.66 -4.38
CA THR A 121 39.67 -10.12 -3.33
C THR A 121 38.81 -8.97 -3.87
N GLU A 122 39.33 -8.16 -4.78
CA GLU A 122 38.58 -7.07 -5.41
C GLU A 122 37.49 -7.59 -6.37
N LEU A 123 37.81 -8.61 -7.17
CA LEU A 123 36.83 -9.28 -8.04
C LEU A 123 35.71 -9.95 -7.24
N GLU A 124 36.04 -10.59 -6.12
CA GLU A 124 35.05 -11.20 -5.23
C GLU A 124 34.15 -10.15 -4.58
N GLN A 125 34.71 -9.06 -4.06
CA GLN A 125 33.93 -7.93 -3.52
C GLN A 125 33.02 -7.31 -4.58
N LYS A 126 33.49 -7.20 -5.83
CA LYS A 126 32.64 -6.73 -6.95
C LYS A 126 31.44 -7.64 -7.17
N ARG A 127 31.64 -8.97 -7.23
CA ARG A 127 30.53 -9.93 -7.38
C ARG A 127 29.53 -9.86 -6.22
N LEU A 128 29.99 -9.69 -4.99
CA LEU A 128 29.11 -9.55 -3.82
C LEU A 128 28.28 -8.26 -3.88
N ARG A 129 28.86 -7.15 -4.37
CA ARG A 129 28.11 -5.91 -4.60
C ARG A 129 27.04 -6.07 -5.67
N GLU A 130 27.37 -6.69 -6.80
CA GLU A 130 26.42 -6.96 -7.90
C GLU A 130 25.29 -7.88 -7.43
N HIS A 131 25.59 -8.90 -6.63
CA HIS A 131 24.56 -9.77 -6.01
C HIS A 131 23.61 -8.99 -5.08
N ASN A 132 24.16 -8.19 -4.17
CA ASN A 132 23.35 -7.36 -3.27
C ASN A 132 22.52 -6.32 -4.03
N GLU A 133 23.04 -5.78 -5.13
CA GLU A 133 22.30 -4.86 -6.01
C GLU A 133 21.06 -5.54 -6.59
N LEU A 134 21.17 -6.78 -7.07
CA LEU A 134 20.02 -7.56 -7.54
C LEU A 134 18.97 -7.77 -6.45
N ILE A 135 19.40 -8.07 -5.22
CA ILE A 135 18.49 -8.20 -4.07
C ILE A 135 17.72 -6.90 -3.81
N VAL A 136 18.40 -5.75 -3.87
CA VAL A 136 17.78 -4.43 -3.67
C VAL A 136 16.77 -4.13 -4.79
N LEU A 137 17.14 -4.39 -6.05
CA LEU A 137 16.25 -4.21 -7.20
C LEU A 137 15.02 -5.12 -7.11
N GLU A 138 15.20 -6.38 -6.72
CA GLU A 138 14.10 -7.33 -6.54
C GLU A 138 13.16 -6.93 -5.39
N ASN A 139 13.71 -6.40 -4.29
CA ASN A 139 12.91 -5.84 -3.21
C ASN A 139 12.04 -4.68 -3.69
N ALA A 140 12.63 -3.70 -4.39
CA ALA A 140 11.90 -2.55 -4.92
C ALA A 140 10.80 -2.98 -5.91
N GLN A 141 11.12 -3.88 -6.84
CA GLN A 141 10.17 -4.39 -7.82
C GLN A 141 9.03 -5.17 -7.15
N SER A 142 9.33 -5.94 -6.10
CA SER A 142 8.32 -6.71 -5.37
C SER A 142 7.28 -5.82 -4.70
N VAL A 143 7.68 -4.65 -4.17
CA VAL A 143 6.74 -3.68 -3.58
C VAL A 143 5.78 -3.17 -4.64
N ILE A 144 6.30 -2.79 -5.82
CA ILE A 144 5.47 -2.31 -6.93
C ILE A 144 4.52 -3.41 -7.41
N ASN A 145 5.03 -4.64 -7.55
CA ASN A 145 4.25 -5.78 -8.03
C ASN A 145 3.08 -6.12 -7.12
N ILE A 146 3.29 -6.19 -5.80
CA ILE A 146 2.19 -6.50 -4.87
C ILE A 146 1.19 -5.34 -4.79
N GLN A 147 1.65 -4.09 -4.85
CA GLN A 147 0.75 -2.93 -4.90
C GLN A 147 -0.13 -2.95 -6.15
N HIS A 148 0.45 -3.27 -7.30
CA HIS A 148 -0.28 -3.42 -8.55
C HIS A 148 -1.31 -4.56 -8.48
N GLN A 149 -0.90 -5.74 -7.99
CA GLN A 149 -1.81 -6.87 -7.81
C GLN A 149 -2.97 -6.53 -6.87
N PHE A 150 -2.70 -5.82 -5.78
CA PHE A 150 -3.73 -5.35 -4.86
C PHE A 150 -4.72 -4.40 -5.55
N CYS A 151 -4.22 -3.43 -6.32
CA CYS A 151 -5.08 -2.50 -7.06
C CYS A 151 -5.92 -3.20 -8.13
N ALA A 152 -5.33 -4.11 -8.91
CA ALA A 152 -6.04 -4.87 -9.93
C ALA A 152 -7.13 -5.76 -9.32
N ALA A 153 -6.78 -6.52 -8.27
CA ALA A 153 -7.76 -7.33 -7.54
C ALA A 153 -8.87 -6.48 -6.91
N SER A 154 -8.55 -5.27 -6.44
CA SER A 154 -9.55 -4.32 -5.92
C SER A 154 -10.51 -3.88 -7.02
N TYR A 155 -9.97 -3.50 -8.19
CA TYR A 155 -10.80 -3.12 -9.33
C TYR A 155 -11.73 -4.25 -9.75
N ASP A 156 -11.20 -5.46 -9.89
CA ASP A 156 -12.00 -6.63 -10.29
C ASP A 156 -13.11 -6.92 -9.26
N ALA A 157 -12.77 -6.92 -7.97
CA ALA A 157 -13.73 -7.17 -6.88
C ALA A 157 -14.84 -6.12 -6.82
N PHE A 158 -14.54 -4.84 -7.05
CA PHE A 158 -15.52 -3.76 -6.96
C PHE A 158 -16.12 -3.32 -8.29
N SER A 159 -15.69 -3.87 -9.42
CA SER A 159 -16.07 -3.44 -10.77
C SER A 159 -17.57 -3.25 -10.95
N SER A 160 -18.38 -4.22 -10.52
CA SER A 160 -19.85 -4.17 -10.57
C SER A 160 -20.50 -3.10 -9.67
N LEU A 161 -19.74 -2.54 -8.72
CA LEU A 161 -20.17 -1.51 -7.78
C LEU A 161 -19.64 -0.12 -8.15
N THR A 162 -18.85 0.02 -9.23
CA THR A 162 -18.29 1.29 -9.72
C THR A 162 -19.29 2.12 -10.53
N CYS A 163 -20.56 2.07 -10.16
CA CYS A 163 -21.65 2.81 -10.79
C CYS A 163 -22.54 3.48 -9.74
N CYS A 164 -23.30 4.49 -10.17
CA CYS A 164 -24.35 5.04 -9.36
C CYS A 164 -25.40 3.97 -9.08
N PHE A 165 -25.64 3.69 -7.81
CA PHE A 165 -26.64 2.70 -7.39
C PHE A 165 -28.09 3.04 -7.74
N VAL A 166 -28.35 4.23 -8.29
CA VAL A 166 -29.67 4.67 -8.74
C VAL A 166 -29.77 4.60 -10.27
N CYS A 167 -28.92 5.34 -11.00
CA CYS A 167 -28.99 5.46 -12.46
C CYS A 167 -27.93 4.67 -13.22
N GLN A 168 -27.10 3.88 -12.54
CA GLN A 168 -26.03 3.05 -13.13
C GLN A 168 -24.95 3.82 -13.91
N SER A 169 -24.96 5.16 -13.89
CA SER A 169 -23.87 5.96 -14.46
C SER A 169 -22.53 5.64 -13.77
N PRO A 170 -21.43 5.38 -14.51
CA PRO A 170 -20.15 5.02 -13.90
C PRO A 170 -19.64 6.11 -12.95
N VAL A 171 -18.94 5.71 -11.90
CA VAL A 171 -18.33 6.67 -10.94
C VAL A 171 -17.39 7.61 -11.70
N GLY A 172 -17.53 8.92 -11.45
CA GLY A 172 -16.76 9.96 -12.13
C GLY A 172 -17.41 10.51 -13.41
N PHE A 173 -18.53 9.94 -13.86
CA PHE A 173 -19.28 10.42 -15.02
C PHE A 173 -20.56 11.17 -14.61
N PRO A 174 -21.12 12.03 -15.50
CA PRO A 174 -22.39 12.71 -15.22
C PRO A 174 -23.52 11.71 -14.97
N HIS A 175 -24.35 11.99 -13.96
CA HIS A 175 -25.57 11.22 -13.69
C HIS A 175 -26.68 11.61 -14.68
N GLU A 176 -27.64 10.70 -14.90
CA GLU A 176 -28.88 11.03 -15.59
C GLU A 176 -29.65 12.15 -14.88
N GLN A 177 -30.38 12.98 -15.65
CA GLN A 177 -31.09 14.17 -15.16
C GLN A 177 -32.07 13.86 -14.03
N ASP A 178 -32.64 12.66 -14.02
CA ASP A 178 -33.62 12.23 -13.02
C ASP A 178 -33.04 11.49 -11.81
N CYS A 179 -31.73 11.30 -11.76
CA CYS A 179 -31.08 10.61 -10.67
C CYS A 179 -31.33 11.30 -9.32
N SER A 180 -31.87 10.57 -8.34
CA SER A 180 -32.13 11.09 -7.00
C SER A 180 -30.84 11.56 -6.29
N VAL A 181 -29.68 10.99 -6.61
CA VAL A 181 -28.37 11.44 -6.11
C VAL A 181 -28.02 12.84 -6.63
N LEU A 182 -28.33 13.15 -7.89
CA LEU A 182 -28.12 14.47 -8.49
C LEU A 182 -29.06 15.50 -7.87
N LYS A 183 -30.34 15.13 -7.65
CA LYS A 183 -31.36 15.96 -7.00
C LYS A 183 -31.00 16.31 -5.54
N GLN A 184 -30.05 15.59 -4.92
CA GLN A 184 -29.58 15.79 -3.54
C GLN A 184 -28.21 16.49 -3.45
N ARG A 185 -27.44 16.63 -4.55
CA ARG A 185 -26.04 17.12 -4.51
C ARG A 185 -25.84 18.41 -5.31
N TRP A 186 -25.73 19.52 -4.59
CA TRP A 186 -25.04 20.74 -5.05
C TRP A 186 -23.56 20.79 -4.63
N LYS A 187 -22.98 19.79 -3.97
CA LYS A 187 -21.56 19.85 -3.53
C LYS A 187 -20.83 18.51 -3.55
N LEU A 188 -19.61 18.58 -4.11
CA LEU A 188 -18.46 17.66 -4.07
C LEU A 188 -18.31 16.64 -5.21
N PRO A 189 -17.43 16.93 -6.19
CA PRO A 189 -16.80 15.90 -7.00
C PRO A 189 -15.59 15.35 -6.23
N PHE A 190 -15.62 14.06 -5.88
CA PHE A 190 -14.38 13.33 -5.62
C PHE A 190 -13.88 12.79 -6.96
N ALA A 191 -13.05 13.58 -7.62
CA ALA A 191 -12.16 13.10 -8.67
C ALA A 191 -10.75 13.16 -8.09
N ILE A 192 -10.14 12.00 -7.82
CA ILE A 192 -8.69 11.93 -7.69
C ILE A 192 -8.16 12.04 -9.12
N LYS A 193 -7.40 13.11 -9.38
CA LYS A 193 -6.74 13.36 -10.66
C LYS A 193 -5.64 12.35 -10.92
#